data_AF-A0A0F9TSG6-F1
#
_entry.id   AF-A0A0F9TSG6-F1
#
_cell.length_a   1.000
_cell.length_b   1.000
_cell.length_c   1.000
_cell.angle_alpha   90.00
_cell.angle_beta   90.00
_cell.angle_gamma   90.00
#
_symmetry.space_group_name_H-M   'P 1'
#
loop_
_entity.id
_entity.type
_entity.pdbx_description
1 polymer ?
#
loop_
_entity_poly.entity_id
_entity_poly.type
_entity_poly.pdbx_seq_one_letter_code
_entity_poly.pdbx_strand_id
1 'polypeptide(L)'
;MEASENLWIATAIALAVGIVVGIVLTQISRRVGGGNSSSSQAQLESLQLRFEEYQQEVAAHFKTTANLAGRLNRSYQDIQEHLTHGAIDLAPDDMTRQRLLAALEQDAPVTPGSRKQNEGAFDSLEPPRDYAPKDGGAPGTLSENYGIKRKL
;
A
#
# COMPACT_ATOMS: atom_id res chain seq x y z
N MET A 1 -0.53 17.30 -75.32
CA MET A 1 0.40 17.25 -74.17
C MET A 1 -0.08 18.13 -73.00
N GLU A 2 -1.14 18.92 -73.18
CA GLU A 2 -1.74 19.79 -72.14
C GLU A 2 -2.20 19.10 -70.83
N ALA A 3 -2.66 17.85 -70.88
CA ALA A 3 -3.26 17.19 -69.71
C ALA A 3 -2.24 16.85 -68.62
N SER A 4 -1.01 16.48 -68.99
CA SER A 4 0.07 16.15 -68.04
C SER A 4 0.63 17.39 -67.34
N GLU A 5 0.66 18.54 -68.02
CA GLU A 5 1.12 19.81 -67.44
C GLU A 5 0.15 20.33 -66.38
N ASN A 6 -1.16 20.27 -66.66
CA ASN A 6 -2.20 20.65 -65.70
C ASN A 6 -2.22 19.74 -64.46
N LEU A 7 -1.92 18.45 -64.62
CA LEU A 7 -1.88 17.49 -63.51
C LEU A 7 -0.76 17.82 -62.52
N TRP A 8 0.42 18.19 -63.03
CA TRP A 8 1.57 18.52 -62.17
C TRP A 8 1.34 19.84 -61.42
N ILE A 9 0.74 20.84 -62.08
CA ILE A 9 0.36 22.12 -61.46
C ILE A 9 -0.70 21.92 -60.37
N ALA A 10 -1.75 21.14 -60.64
CA ALA A 10 -2.78 20.82 -59.65
C ALA A 10 -2.19 20.08 -58.43
N THR A 11 -1.23 19.18 -58.66
CA THR A 11 -0.52 18.46 -57.60
C THR A 11 0.33 19.41 -56.75
N ALA A 12 1.05 20.35 -57.38
CA ALA A 12 1.84 21.35 -56.67
C ALA A 12 0.98 22.28 -55.81
N ILE A 13 -0.18 22.71 -56.32
CA ILE A 13 -1.12 23.57 -55.57
C ILE A 13 -1.72 22.79 -54.40
N ALA A 14 -2.16 21.55 -54.60
CA ALA A 14 -2.71 20.72 -53.53
C ALA A 14 -1.69 20.50 -52.39
N LEU A 15 -0.42 20.29 -52.73
CA LEU A 15 0.67 20.16 -51.77
C LEU A 15 0.92 21.47 -51.01
N ALA A 16 0.94 22.60 -51.72
CA ALA A 16 1.09 23.92 -51.09
C ALA A 16 -0.05 24.22 -50.10
N VAL A 17 -1.30 23.94 -50.49
CA VAL A 17 -2.47 24.09 -49.61
C VAL A 17 -2.37 23.16 -48.40
N GLY A 18 -1.98 21.90 -48.61
CA GLY A 18 -1.76 20.94 -47.53
C GLY A 18 -0.71 21.39 -46.52
N ILE A 19 0.40 21.97 -46.97
CA ILE A 19 1.44 22.54 -46.09
C ILE A 19 0.89 23.72 -45.29
N VAL A 20 0.18 24.65 -45.94
CA VAL A 20 -0.39 25.82 -45.25
C VAL A 20 -1.39 25.38 -44.20
N VAL A 21 -2.31 24.47 -44.53
CA VAL A 21 -3.29 23.92 -43.58
C VAL A 21 -2.59 23.18 -42.45
N GLY A 22 -1.57 22.37 -42.74
CA GLY A 22 -0.78 21.66 -41.73
C GLY A 22 -0.08 22.59 -40.74
N ILE A 23 0.50 23.68 -41.23
CA ILE A 23 1.16 24.70 -40.38
C ILE A 23 0.11 25.41 -39.50
N VAL A 24 -1.02 25.80 -40.08
CA VAL A 24 -2.11 26.48 -39.34
C VAL A 24 -2.67 25.57 -38.26
N LEU A 25 -2.95 24.30 -38.56
CA LEU A 25 -3.46 23.33 -37.58
C LEU A 25 -2.44 23.10 -36.45
N THR A 26 -1.14 23.00 -36.78
CA THR A 26 -0.08 22.84 -35.79
C THR A 26 0.08 24.07 -34.90
N GLN A 27 -0.04 25.28 -35.46
CA GLN A 27 -0.02 26.53 -34.69
C GLN A 27 -1.21 26.63 -33.73
N ILE A 28 -2.41 26.29 -34.19
CA ILE A 28 -3.63 26.31 -33.37
C ILE A 28 -3.53 25.28 -32.24
N SER A 29 -3.12 24.05 -32.54
CA SER A 29 -2.92 23.00 -31.53
C SER A 29 -1.85 23.38 -30.50
N ARG A 30 -0.79 24.10 -30.88
CA ARG A 30 0.21 24.62 -29.93
C ARG A 30 -0.34 25.76 -29.07
N ARG A 31 -1.19 26.64 -29.61
CA ARG A 31 -1.85 27.71 -28.84
C ARG A 31 -2.90 27.18 -27.87
N VAL A 32 -3.62 26.11 -28.25
CA VAL A 32 -4.66 25.48 -27.42
C VAL A 32 -4.08 24.44 -26.44
N GLY A 33 -3.02 23.72 -26.85
CA GLY A 33 -2.39 22.64 -26.05
C GLY A 33 -1.11 23.03 -25.30
N GLY A 34 -0.61 24.26 -25.46
CA GLY A 34 0.67 24.73 -24.88
C GLY A 34 0.67 25.01 -23.37
N GLY A 35 -0.43 24.77 -22.66
CA GLY A 35 -0.58 25.09 -21.22
C GLY A 35 -0.45 23.91 -20.24
N ASN A 36 -0.34 22.66 -20.71
CA ASN A 36 -0.68 21.50 -19.85
C ASN A 36 0.44 20.50 -19.55
N SER A 37 1.63 20.63 -20.15
CA SER A 37 2.76 19.76 -19.82
C SER A 37 3.38 20.12 -18.46
N SER A 38 3.54 21.42 -18.17
CA SER A 38 4.02 21.89 -16.87
C SER A 38 3.05 21.59 -15.74
N SER A 39 1.73 21.70 -15.98
CA SER A 39 0.72 21.41 -14.96
C SER A 39 0.61 19.92 -14.67
N SER A 40 0.76 19.05 -15.68
CA SER A 40 0.82 17.61 -15.48
C SER A 40 2.08 17.20 -14.70
N GLN A 41 3.23 17.81 -15.02
CA GLN A 41 4.49 17.54 -14.32
C GLN A 41 4.49 18.05 -12.87
N ALA A 42 3.96 19.26 -12.65
CA ALA A 42 3.77 19.81 -11.31
C ALA A 42 2.79 18.98 -10.46
N GLN A 43 1.75 18.42 -11.08
CA GLN A 43 0.85 17.49 -10.38
C GLN A 43 1.58 16.22 -9.94
N LEU A 44 2.40 15.62 -10.80
CA LEU A 44 3.19 14.43 -10.45
C LEU A 44 4.17 14.72 -9.31
N GLU A 45 4.87 15.85 -9.36
CA GLU A 45 5.79 16.27 -8.30
C GLU A 45 5.06 16.48 -6.98
N SER A 46 3.89 17.14 -7.01
CA SER A 46 3.07 17.35 -5.80
C SER A 46 2.54 16.05 -5.18
N LEU A 47 2.20 15.05 -6.02
CA LEU A 47 1.73 13.74 -5.59
C LEU A 47 2.88 12.93 -4.96
N GLN A 48 4.07 12.97 -5.56
CA GLN A 48 5.26 12.33 -5.00
C GLN A 48 5.63 12.93 -3.65
N LEU A 49 5.64 14.26 -3.53
CA LEU A 49 5.94 14.95 -2.28
C LEU A 49 4.98 14.53 -1.16
N ARG A 50 3.67 14.51 -1.44
CA ARG A 50 2.64 14.06 -0.49
C ARG A 50 2.80 12.59 -0.10
N PHE A 51 3.22 11.75 -1.04
CA PHE A 51 3.45 10.34 -0.78
C PHE A 51 4.66 10.13 0.13
N GLU A 52 5.74 10.87 -0.09
CA GLU A 52 6.93 10.84 0.78
C GLU A 52 6.61 11.36 2.19
N GLU A 53 5.86 12.46 2.29
CA GLU A 53 5.38 13.00 3.57
C GLU A 53 4.51 11.98 4.32
N TYR A 54 3.56 11.35 3.63
CA TYR A 54 2.73 10.28 4.22
C TYR A 54 3.57 9.09 4.69
N GLN A 55 4.55 8.64 3.90
CA GLN A 55 5.45 7.55 4.31
C GLN A 55 6.24 7.93 5.57
N GLN A 56 6.73 9.16 5.64
CA GLN A 56 7.44 9.66 6.82
C GLN A 56 6.54 9.72 8.05
N GLU A 57 5.30 10.19 7.91
CA GLU A 57 4.31 10.26 8.98
C GLU A 57 3.96 8.87 9.51
N VAL A 58 3.69 7.90 8.62
CA VAL A 58 3.41 6.51 8.98
C VAL A 58 4.59 5.88 9.71
N ALA A 59 5.81 6.06 9.18
CA ALA A 59 7.01 5.54 9.82
C ALA A 59 7.22 6.16 11.22
N ALA A 60 6.97 7.46 11.38
CA ALA A 60 7.04 8.16 12.66
C ALA A 60 5.98 7.63 13.64
N HIS A 61 4.75 7.39 13.17
CA HIS A 61 3.68 6.83 13.99
C HIS A 61 4.04 5.42 14.45
N PHE A 62 4.51 4.53 13.57
CA PHE A 62 4.91 3.17 13.95
C PHE A 62 6.10 3.17 14.90
N LYS A 63 7.07 4.06 14.73
CA LYS A 63 8.17 4.23 15.69
C LYS A 63 7.67 4.65 17.06
N THR A 64 6.71 5.58 17.10
CA THR A 64 6.10 6.06 18.36
C THR A 64 5.28 4.94 19.02
N THR A 65 4.47 4.21 18.25
CA THR A 65 3.71 3.05 18.73
C THR A 65 4.63 1.95 19.26
N ALA A 66 5.72 1.63 18.56
CA ALA A 66 6.71 0.65 19.02
C ALA A 66 7.37 1.09 20.34
N ASN A 67 7.64 2.38 20.51
CA ASN A 67 8.15 2.92 21.77
C ASN A 67 7.12 2.75 22.91
N LEU A 68 5.85 3.09 22.66
CA LEU A 68 4.76 2.91 23.62
C LEU A 68 4.55 1.44 23.99
N ALA A 69 4.50 0.55 23.01
CA ALA A 69 4.39 -0.90 23.22
C ALA A 69 5.57 -1.43 24.05
N GLY A 70 6.79 -0.96 23.78
CA GLY A 70 7.97 -1.30 24.57
C GLY A 70 7.93 -0.77 26.01
N ARG A 71 7.32 0.41 26.24
CA ARG A 71 7.07 0.91 27.61
C ARG A 71 6.03 0.07 28.33
N LEU A 72 4.92 -0.25 27.65
CA LEU A 72 3.87 -1.11 28.20
C LEU A 72 4.43 -2.49 28.61
N ASN A 73 5.24 -3.10 27.75
CA ASN A 73 5.87 -4.39 28.06
C ASN A 73 6.79 -4.30 29.28
N ARG A 74 7.55 -3.22 29.42
CA ARG A 74 8.38 -2.99 30.62
C ARG A 74 7.53 -2.83 31.87
N SER A 75 6.50 -1.98 31.84
CA SER A 75 5.59 -1.83 32.96
C SER A 75 4.89 -3.14 33.34
N TYR A 76 4.57 -3.98 32.36
CA TYR A 76 4.04 -5.32 32.63
C TYR A 76 5.05 -6.21 33.37
N GLN A 77 6.32 -6.20 32.95
CA GLN A 77 7.39 -6.93 33.64
C GLN A 77 7.59 -6.41 35.07
N ASP A 78 7.60 -5.09 35.28
CA ASP A 78 7.73 -4.48 36.60
C ASP A 78 6.59 -4.91 37.54
N ILE A 79 5.35 -4.95 37.03
CA ILE A 79 4.19 -5.44 37.79
C ILE A 79 4.37 -6.91 38.16
N GLN A 80 4.79 -7.76 37.21
CA GLN A 80 5.02 -9.17 37.47
C GLN A 80 6.09 -9.39 38.53
N GLU A 81 7.22 -8.66 38.44
CA GLU A 81 8.29 -8.71 39.43
C GLU A 81 7.76 -8.29 40.81
N HIS A 82 7.00 -7.19 40.87
CA HIS A 82 6.40 -6.73 42.12
C HIS A 82 5.43 -7.75 42.73
N LEU A 83 4.63 -8.45 41.90
CA LEU A 83 3.76 -9.52 42.37
C LEU A 83 4.55 -10.72 42.89
N THR A 84 5.65 -11.11 42.24
CA THR A 84 6.52 -12.18 42.75
C THR A 84 7.18 -11.80 44.06
N HIS A 85 7.65 -10.56 44.20
CA HIS A 85 8.22 -10.04 45.45
C HIS A 85 7.16 -9.99 46.55
N GLY A 86 5.96 -9.49 46.26
CA GLY A 86 4.84 -9.50 47.19
C GLY A 86 4.42 -10.91 47.61
N ALA A 87 4.42 -11.87 46.68
CA ALA A 87 4.17 -13.27 47.00
C ALA A 87 5.24 -13.88 47.91
N ILE A 88 6.51 -13.45 47.80
CA ILE A 88 7.59 -13.89 48.69
C ILE A 88 7.42 -13.28 50.09
N ASP A 89 7.16 -11.99 50.18
CA ASP A 89 7.09 -11.26 51.46
C ASP A 89 5.82 -11.55 52.26
N LEU A 90 4.66 -11.67 51.59
CA LEU A 90 3.37 -11.85 52.26
C LEU A 90 3.00 -13.33 52.43
N ALA A 91 3.76 -14.28 51.88
CA ALA A 91 3.48 -15.70 52.08
C ALA A 91 3.84 -16.14 53.52
N PRO A 92 2.87 -16.67 54.30
CA PRO A 92 3.08 -17.07 55.69
C PRO A 92 3.91 -18.35 55.84
N ASP A 93 3.99 -19.19 54.81
CA ASP A 93 4.75 -20.45 54.82
C ASP A 93 5.39 -20.75 53.46
N ASP A 94 6.44 -21.59 53.43
CA ASP A 94 7.17 -21.91 52.19
C ASP A 94 6.29 -22.65 51.16
N MET A 95 5.29 -23.41 51.59
CA MET A 95 4.38 -24.14 50.70
C MET A 95 3.40 -23.18 50.01
N THR A 96 2.86 -22.19 50.72
CA THR A 96 2.04 -21.12 50.11
C THR A 96 2.86 -20.25 49.18
N ARG A 97 4.11 -19.91 49.53
CA ARG A 97 5.03 -19.18 48.66
C ARG A 97 5.22 -19.89 47.31
N GLN A 98 5.53 -21.19 47.35
CA GLN A 98 5.75 -21.98 46.13
C GLN A 98 4.50 -22.12 45.28
N ARG A 99 3.31 -22.23 45.89
CA ARG A 99 2.03 -22.24 45.16
C ARG A 99 1.71 -20.91 44.51
N LEU A 100 1.95 -19.79 45.19
CA LEU A 100 1.72 -18.45 44.64
C LEU A 100 2.65 -18.18 43.46
N LEU A 101 3.93 -18.48 43.60
CA LEU A 101 4.90 -18.35 42.51
C LEU A 101 4.54 -19.23 41.31
N ALA A 102 4.14 -20.49 41.54
CA ALA A 102 3.70 -21.39 40.47
C ALA A 102 2.42 -20.89 39.75
N ALA A 103 1.48 -20.26 40.49
CA ALA A 103 0.29 -19.67 39.89
C ALA A 103 0.63 -18.43 39.03
N LEU A 104 1.56 -17.59 39.48
CA LEU A 104 2.08 -16.44 38.74
C LEU A 104 2.84 -16.84 37.47
N GLU A 105 3.52 -17.99 37.48
CA GLU A 105 4.26 -18.53 36.33
C GLU A 105 3.34 -19.20 35.29
N GLN A 106 2.20 -19.76 35.72
CA GLN A 106 1.16 -20.28 34.82
C GLN A 106 0.38 -19.20 34.08
N ASP A 107 0.14 -18.05 34.72
CA ASP A 107 -0.59 -16.92 34.14
C ASP A 107 0.33 -15.95 33.36
N ALA A 108 1.64 -16.22 33.34
CA ALA A 108 2.58 -15.46 32.53
C ALA A 108 2.25 -15.67 31.04
N PRO A 109 1.89 -14.62 30.29
CA PRO A 109 1.65 -14.72 28.87
C PRO A 109 2.95 -15.16 28.20
N VAL A 110 2.82 -16.11 27.28
CA VAL A 110 3.93 -16.63 26.46
C VAL A 110 4.68 -15.44 25.85
N THR A 111 5.87 -15.15 26.38
CA THR A 111 6.75 -14.10 25.88
C THR A 111 6.91 -14.31 24.37
N PRO A 112 6.69 -13.31 23.51
CA PRO A 112 6.83 -13.45 22.06
C PRO A 112 8.25 -13.86 21.62
N GLY A 113 9.24 -13.84 22.52
CA GLY A 113 10.62 -14.25 22.28
C GLY A 113 11.01 -15.66 22.74
N SER A 114 10.14 -16.40 23.44
CA SER A 114 10.49 -17.74 23.99
C SER A 114 9.70 -18.90 23.39
N ARG A 115 8.75 -18.63 22.49
CA ARG A 115 8.26 -19.67 21.59
C ARG A 115 9.37 -19.95 20.60
N LYS A 116 10.05 -21.11 20.76
CA LYS A 116 10.85 -21.73 19.69
C LYS A 116 10.14 -21.42 18.38
N GLN A 117 10.84 -20.78 17.45
CA GLN A 117 10.36 -20.49 16.10
C GLN A 117 9.67 -21.75 15.59
N ASN A 118 8.35 -21.77 15.66
CA ASN A 118 7.57 -22.79 14.99
C ASN A 118 7.44 -22.22 13.59
N GLU A 119 8.40 -22.57 12.73
CA GLU A 119 8.58 -22.12 11.35
C GLU A 119 7.37 -22.44 10.43
N GLY A 120 6.17 -22.73 10.96
CA GLY A 120 5.02 -23.19 10.19
C GLY A 120 3.76 -22.32 10.25
N ALA A 121 3.72 -21.22 11.01
CA ALA A 121 2.50 -20.41 11.16
C ALA A 121 2.44 -19.16 10.27
N PHE A 122 3.56 -18.73 9.68
CA PHE A 122 3.61 -17.59 8.77
C PHE A 122 3.46 -17.98 7.29
N ASP A 123 3.59 -19.26 6.97
CA ASP A 123 3.41 -19.77 5.59
C ASP A 123 1.92 -19.92 5.20
N SER A 124 1.01 -19.80 6.19
CA SER A 124 -0.44 -19.86 5.99
C SER A 124 -1.15 -18.51 6.05
N LEU A 125 -0.42 -17.41 6.23
CA LEU A 125 -0.92 -16.04 6.04
C LEU A 125 -0.83 -15.68 4.54
N GLU A 126 -1.52 -16.46 3.70
CA GLU A 126 -1.69 -16.10 2.29
C GLU A 126 -2.42 -14.74 2.26
N PRO A 127 -1.87 -13.70 1.59
CA PRO A 127 -2.54 -12.41 1.48
C PRO A 127 -3.98 -12.61 0.99
N PRO A 128 -4.94 -11.79 1.43
CA PRO A 128 -6.32 -11.89 0.95
C PRO A 128 -6.34 -11.98 -0.57
N ARG A 129 -6.85 -13.11 -1.08
CA ARG A 129 -6.91 -13.41 -2.53
C ARG A 129 -7.74 -12.41 -3.34
N ASP A 130 -8.45 -11.53 -2.65
CA ASP A 130 -9.26 -10.46 -3.24
C ASP A 130 -8.46 -9.40 -4.00
N TYR A 131 -7.14 -9.31 -3.77
CA TYR A 131 -6.26 -8.37 -4.50
C TYR A 131 -5.54 -8.99 -5.71
N ALA A 132 -5.63 -10.31 -5.90
CA ALA A 132 -4.92 -10.97 -7.00
C ALA A 132 -5.59 -10.63 -8.36
N PRO A 133 -4.82 -10.21 -9.38
CA PRO A 133 -5.36 -10.06 -10.73
C PRO A 133 -5.90 -11.41 -11.21
N LYS A 134 -7.17 -11.43 -11.65
CA LYS A 134 -7.80 -12.67 -12.12
C LYS A 134 -7.30 -13.04 -13.51
N ASP A 135 -6.87 -14.27 -13.69
CA ASP A 135 -6.45 -14.79 -14.99
C ASP A 135 -7.63 -14.88 -15.99
N GLY A 136 -7.34 -14.57 -17.26
CA GLY A 136 -8.06 -15.11 -18.41
C GLY A 136 -9.55 -14.76 -18.57
N GLY A 137 -9.97 -13.54 -18.21
CA GLY A 137 -11.34 -13.06 -18.49
C GLY A 137 -12.40 -13.49 -17.47
N ALA A 138 -11.98 -13.96 -16.29
CA ALA A 138 -12.90 -14.23 -15.19
C ALA A 138 -13.54 -12.93 -14.66
N PRO A 139 -14.87 -12.91 -14.43
CA PRO A 139 -15.57 -11.75 -13.88
C PRO A 139 -14.98 -11.32 -12.53
N GLY A 140 -14.68 -10.03 -12.38
CA GLY A 140 -14.21 -9.45 -11.12
C GLY A 140 -15.18 -9.70 -9.97
N THR A 141 -14.70 -9.69 -8.73
CA THR A 141 -15.56 -9.83 -7.54
C THR A 141 -16.60 -8.71 -7.41
N LEU A 142 -16.41 -7.61 -8.15
CA LEU A 142 -17.34 -6.49 -8.26
C LEU A 142 -18.12 -6.44 -9.58
N SER A 143 -18.03 -7.45 -10.43
CA SER A 143 -18.75 -7.43 -11.70
C SER A 143 -20.23 -7.80 -11.49
N GLU A 144 -21.11 -7.15 -12.24
CA GLU A 144 -22.58 -7.25 -12.13
C GLU A 144 -23.12 -8.67 -12.36
N ASN A 145 -22.32 -9.49 -13.04
CA ASN A 145 -22.58 -10.89 -13.37
C ASN A 145 -21.86 -11.88 -12.44
N TYR A 146 -21.22 -11.43 -11.36
CA TYR A 146 -20.52 -12.31 -10.42
C TYR A 146 -21.52 -13.24 -9.71
N GLY A 147 -21.32 -14.55 -9.84
CA GLY A 147 -22.19 -15.57 -9.25
C GLY A 147 -23.49 -15.87 -10.02
N ILE A 148 -23.78 -15.15 -11.12
CA ILE A 148 -25.02 -15.36 -11.88
C ILE A 148 -24.76 -16.34 -13.03
N LYS A 149 -25.12 -17.61 -12.85
CA LYS A 149 -25.14 -18.60 -13.94
C LYS A 149 -26.44 -18.42 -14.74
N ARG A 150 -26.37 -17.78 -15.91
CA ARG A 150 -27.49 -17.77 -16.87
C ARG A 150 -27.78 -19.23 -17.25
N LYS A 151 -28.93 -19.76 -16.80
CA LYS A 151 -29.48 -20.99 -17.35
C LYS A 151 -30.02 -20.67 -18.75
N LEU A 152 -29.51 -21.40 -19.74
CA LEU A 152 -30.12 -21.56 -21.06
C LEU A 152 -31.43 -22.34 -20.90
#